data_AF-F0RL90-F1
#
_entry.id   AF-F0RL90-F1
#
_cell.length_a   1.000
_cell.length_b   1.000
_cell.length_c   1.000
_cell.angle_alpha   90.00
_cell.angle_beta   90.00
_cell.angle_gamma   90.00
#
_symmetry.space_group_name_H-M   'P 1'
#
loop_
_entity.id
_entity.type
_entity.pdbx_description
1 polymer ?
#
loop_
_entity_poly.entity_id
_entity_poly.type
_entity_poly.pdbx_seq_one_letter_code
_entity_poly.pdbx_strand_id
1 'polypeptide(L)'
;MWKSKFLLFSLCLGAVSCTGKPSEQTVTVSEASASPTSTSQAGTSQVEAGSAVSTSVPTTSAPVTSAPTTSAPATASGMAGHDHGAGGPDLTGLQGEAFDRAFLSMMVAHHQGAVEMSRPALNSEDLQVRGWAEAIVMAQEREIEQMTALLEPLGGLDEAAAAPMRAEMQNMAGHTGHAANPDRAFVEAMLPHHQSAVDMAQLAEGRSQNADVLALAQDIVATQQREMAEFRDYLAQ
;
A
#
# COMPACT_ATOMS: atom_id res chain seq x y z
N MET A 1 -0.23 -26.04 -8.40
CA MET A 1 -1.42 -26.06 -9.29
C MET A 1 -2.26 -24.82 -8.96
N TRP A 2 -2.10 -23.74 -9.71
CA TRP A 2 -2.99 -22.59 -9.64
C TRP A 2 -3.20 -22.12 -11.08
N LYS A 3 -4.44 -22.18 -11.57
CA LYS A 3 -4.80 -21.74 -12.91
C LYS A 3 -5.66 -20.49 -12.77
N SER A 4 -5.10 -19.35 -13.16
CA SER A 4 -5.82 -18.07 -13.29
C SER A 4 -7.01 -18.22 -14.25
N LYS A 5 -8.18 -17.78 -13.81
CA LYS A 5 -9.35 -17.57 -14.67
C LYS A 5 -9.47 -16.08 -14.94
N PHE A 6 -9.11 -15.67 -16.15
CA PHE A 6 -9.55 -14.41 -16.73
C PHE A 6 -11.02 -14.57 -17.16
N LEU A 7 -11.92 -13.76 -16.59
CA LEU A 7 -13.25 -13.53 -17.16
C LEU A 7 -13.14 -12.34 -18.13
N LEU A 8 -13.30 -12.63 -19.42
CA LEU A 8 -13.60 -11.62 -20.44
C LEU A 8 -15.12 -11.60 -20.64
N PHE A 9 -15.75 -10.51 -20.24
CA PHE A 9 -17.08 -10.13 -20.70
C PHE A 9 -16.94 -9.54 -22.10
N SER A 10 -17.50 -10.20 -23.12
CA SER A 10 -17.74 -9.56 -24.41
C SER A 10 -19.12 -9.92 -24.93
N LEU A 11 -19.86 -8.85 -25.17
CA LEU A 11 -21.22 -8.73 -25.67
C LEU A 11 -21.48 -9.58 -26.94
N CYS A 12 -22.66 -10.21 -26.97
CA CYS A 12 -23.26 -10.77 -28.19
C CYS A 12 -23.47 -9.68 -29.24
N LEU A 13 -23.13 -9.94 -30.51
CA LEU A 13 -23.84 -9.43 -31.67
C LEU A 13 -23.55 -10.30 -32.91
N GLY A 14 -24.62 -10.83 -33.52
CA GLY A 14 -24.70 -11.12 -34.96
C GLY A 14 -24.05 -12.40 -35.49
N ALA A 15 -24.85 -13.47 -35.62
CA ALA A 15 -24.53 -14.59 -36.50
C ALA A 15 -24.88 -14.23 -37.95
N VAL A 16 -23.87 -14.12 -38.81
CA VAL A 16 -24.01 -14.23 -40.27
C VAL A 16 -23.33 -15.52 -40.70
N SER A 17 -24.13 -16.48 -41.15
CA SER A 17 -23.63 -17.70 -41.79
C SER A 17 -23.15 -17.37 -43.20
N CYS A 18 -21.86 -17.57 -43.47
CA CYS A 18 -21.32 -17.64 -44.83
C CYS A 18 -20.90 -19.09 -45.13
N THR A 19 -21.60 -19.74 -46.05
CA THR A 19 -21.18 -20.98 -46.70
C THR A 19 -20.58 -20.65 -48.07
N GLY A 20 -19.29 -20.96 -48.27
CA GLY A 20 -18.63 -20.79 -49.57
C GLY A 20 -17.30 -21.56 -49.63
N LYS A 21 -17.23 -22.52 -50.55
CA LYS A 21 -16.10 -23.44 -50.85
C LYS A 21 -14.83 -22.70 -51.33
N PRO A 22 -13.63 -23.31 -51.19
CA PRO A 22 -12.39 -22.74 -51.69
C PRO A 22 -12.16 -23.12 -53.16
N SER A 23 -11.60 -22.20 -53.95
CA SER A 23 -10.87 -22.51 -55.18
C SER A 23 -9.54 -21.78 -55.15
N GLU A 24 -8.47 -22.57 -55.27
CA GLU A 24 -7.08 -22.15 -55.43
C GLU A 24 -6.92 -21.07 -56.50
N GLN A 25 -6.05 -20.10 -56.24
CA GLN A 25 -5.20 -19.53 -57.28
C GLN A 25 -3.93 -18.91 -56.69
N THR A 26 -2.83 -19.37 -57.27
CA THR A 26 -1.42 -19.14 -56.99
C THR A 26 -0.92 -17.74 -57.38
N VAL A 27 -0.13 -17.17 -56.48
CA VAL A 27 1.07 -16.33 -56.63
C VAL A 27 1.30 -15.60 -57.96
N THR A 28 1.41 -14.27 -57.90
CA THR A 28 2.51 -13.54 -58.56
C THR A 28 3.01 -12.43 -57.63
N VAL A 29 4.32 -12.38 -57.43
CA VAL A 29 5.05 -11.29 -56.77
C VAL A 29 5.46 -10.29 -57.85
N SER A 30 5.30 -9.00 -57.59
CA SER A 30 5.92 -7.94 -58.38
C SER A 30 6.42 -6.87 -57.43
N GLU A 31 7.74 -6.76 -57.34
CA GLU A 31 8.46 -5.61 -56.80
C GLU A 31 8.23 -4.38 -57.69
N ALA A 32 8.04 -3.22 -57.07
CA ALA A 32 8.37 -1.94 -57.67
C ALA A 32 8.73 -0.91 -56.59
N SER A 33 9.99 -0.47 -56.67
CA SER A 33 10.62 0.64 -55.97
C SER A 33 10.00 2.00 -56.34
N ALA A 34 9.91 2.92 -55.36
CA ALA A 34 10.26 4.35 -55.52
C ALA A 34 10.06 5.15 -54.21
N SER A 35 11.09 5.89 -53.80
CA SER A 35 10.96 7.19 -53.09
C SER A 35 11.02 8.31 -54.16
N PRO A 36 10.45 9.52 -53.96
CA PRO A 36 11.18 10.57 -53.21
C PRO A 36 10.32 11.62 -52.46
N THR A 37 11.03 12.29 -51.56
CA THR A 37 10.98 13.67 -51.01
C THR A 37 9.96 14.68 -51.57
N SER A 38 9.33 15.46 -50.68
CA SER A 38 9.06 16.89 -50.92
C SER A 38 8.89 17.68 -49.62
N THR A 39 9.49 18.88 -49.65
CA THR A 39 9.72 19.85 -48.58
C THR A 39 8.57 20.86 -48.45
N SER A 40 8.36 21.29 -47.21
CA SER A 40 7.85 22.57 -46.68
C SER A 40 7.46 23.71 -47.65
N GLN A 41 6.29 24.31 -47.40
CA GLN A 41 6.11 25.76 -47.51
C GLN A 41 5.28 26.32 -46.34
N ALA A 42 5.76 27.45 -45.85
CA ALA A 42 5.29 28.22 -44.72
C ALA A 42 4.07 29.09 -45.07
N GLY A 43 3.21 29.32 -44.08
CA GLY A 43 2.18 30.36 -44.08
C GLY A 43 2.09 30.96 -42.68
N THR A 44 2.60 32.18 -42.55
CA THR A 44 2.67 32.97 -41.32
C THR A 44 1.31 33.53 -40.93
N SER A 45 0.99 33.51 -39.64
CA SER A 45 0.11 34.50 -39.00
C SER A 45 0.45 34.59 -37.51
N GLN A 46 0.85 35.80 -37.13
CA GLN A 46 1.11 36.23 -35.77
C GLN A 46 -0.20 36.25 -34.97
N VAL A 47 -0.13 35.77 -33.73
CA VAL A 47 -1.02 36.18 -32.63
C VAL A 47 -0.21 36.33 -31.36
N GLU A 48 -0.65 37.29 -30.56
CA GLU A 48 0.05 38.00 -29.51
C GLU A 48 0.50 37.16 -28.32
N ALA A 49 1.53 37.68 -27.66
CA ALA A 49 2.07 37.21 -26.40
C ALA A 49 1.04 37.31 -25.26
N GLY A 50 0.48 36.16 -24.88
CA GLY A 50 -0.21 35.95 -23.61
C GLY A 50 0.75 35.34 -22.60
N SER A 51 1.09 36.12 -21.58
CA SER A 51 1.98 35.81 -20.47
C SER A 51 1.66 34.45 -19.81
N ALA A 52 2.63 33.53 -19.84
CA ALA A 52 2.60 32.32 -19.04
C ALA A 52 2.66 32.68 -17.55
N VAL A 53 1.53 32.54 -16.85
CA VAL A 53 1.49 32.57 -15.39
C VAL A 53 2.07 31.24 -14.89
N SER A 54 3.34 31.28 -14.53
CA SER A 54 4.03 30.25 -13.76
C SER A 54 3.70 30.50 -12.29
N THR A 55 2.71 29.79 -11.74
CA THR A 55 2.43 29.82 -10.31
C THR A 55 3.49 29.02 -9.57
N SER A 56 4.56 29.70 -9.20
CA SER A 56 5.52 29.26 -8.19
C SER A 56 4.87 29.43 -6.81
N VAL A 57 4.74 28.34 -6.07
CA VAL A 57 4.33 28.36 -4.67
C VAL A 57 5.58 28.69 -3.85
N PRO A 58 5.59 29.77 -3.03
CA PRO A 58 6.73 30.04 -2.17
C PRO A 58 6.70 29.12 -0.95
N THR A 59 7.62 28.16 -0.90
CA THR A 59 7.98 27.46 0.33
C THR A 59 8.82 28.40 1.20
N THR A 60 8.18 29.07 2.16
CA THR A 60 8.89 29.77 3.24
C THR A 60 9.12 28.80 4.39
N SER A 61 10.32 28.22 4.45
CA SER A 61 10.85 27.56 5.64
C SER A 61 11.32 28.62 6.63
N ALA A 62 10.61 28.77 7.76
CA ALA A 62 11.10 29.53 8.90
C ALA A 62 11.94 28.63 9.81
N PRO A 63 13.09 29.09 10.34
CA PRO A 63 13.88 28.32 11.29
C PRO A 63 13.28 28.45 12.70
N VAL A 64 12.78 27.36 13.28
CA VAL A 64 12.48 27.32 14.71
C VAL A 64 13.77 26.97 15.46
N THR A 65 14.33 27.96 16.15
CA THR A 65 15.42 27.75 17.10
C THR A 65 14.78 27.56 18.47
N SER A 66 14.85 26.34 19.01
CA SER A 66 14.44 26.05 20.39
C SER A 66 15.68 25.63 21.19
N ALA A 67 15.94 26.39 22.26
CA ALA A 67 17.04 26.22 23.21
C ALA A 67 16.94 24.89 23.99
N PRO A 68 18.05 24.39 24.58
CA PRO A 68 18.05 23.15 25.33
C PRO A 68 17.52 23.37 26.76
N THR A 69 16.47 22.65 27.12
CA THR A 69 16.09 22.48 28.53
C THR A 69 16.64 21.14 29.01
N THR A 70 17.68 21.20 29.83
CA THR A 70 18.18 20.08 30.63
C THR A 70 17.18 19.71 31.72
N SER A 71 16.69 18.46 31.69
CA SER A 71 16.09 17.80 32.85
C SER A 71 16.76 16.44 33.04
N ALA A 72 17.18 16.19 34.28
CA ALA A 72 17.90 15.01 34.76
C ALA A 72 17.02 13.73 34.74
N PRO A 73 17.60 12.53 34.95
CA PRO A 73 17.00 11.28 34.51
C PRO A 73 15.90 10.82 35.47
N ALA A 74 14.72 10.52 34.91
CA ALA A 74 13.74 9.68 35.57
C ALA A 74 14.20 8.22 35.43
N THR A 75 14.51 7.60 36.56
CA THR A 75 14.74 6.16 36.66
C THR A 75 13.45 5.41 36.32
N ALA A 76 13.31 4.95 35.08
CA ALA A 76 12.30 3.95 34.73
C ALA A 76 12.80 2.58 35.18
N SER A 77 12.40 2.23 36.41
CA SER A 77 12.39 0.86 36.90
C SER A 77 11.65 -0.02 35.91
N GLY A 78 12.23 -1.19 35.60
CA GLY A 78 11.79 -2.05 34.51
C GLY A 78 10.32 -2.48 34.58
N MET A 79 9.65 -2.37 33.42
CA MET A 79 8.47 -3.15 33.11
C MET A 79 8.93 -4.44 32.42
N ALA A 80 9.26 -5.44 33.25
CA ALA A 80 9.36 -6.81 32.80
C ALA A 80 7.94 -7.34 32.55
N GLY A 81 7.62 -7.49 31.26
CA GLY A 81 6.67 -8.43 30.64
C GLY A 81 5.27 -8.56 31.22
N HIS A 82 4.24 -8.20 30.44
CA HIS A 82 2.98 -8.94 30.37
C HIS A 82 2.39 -8.79 28.95
N ASP A 83 2.25 -9.95 28.30
CA ASP A 83 1.38 -10.27 27.15
C ASP A 83 1.67 -9.58 25.79
N HIS A 84 2.52 -10.18 24.97
CA HIS A 84 2.52 -9.94 23.52
C HIS A 84 1.28 -10.59 22.92
N GLY A 85 0.13 -9.92 23.11
CA GLY A 85 -1.14 -10.24 22.50
C GLY A 85 -1.11 -9.98 21.00
N ALA A 86 -0.36 -10.81 20.28
CA ALA A 86 -0.55 -11.12 18.88
C ALA A 86 0.15 -12.46 18.67
N GLY A 87 -0.55 -13.48 18.18
CA GLY A 87 -0.07 -14.85 18.00
C GLY A 87 1.01 -15.00 16.93
N GLY A 88 1.75 -13.93 16.65
CA GLY A 88 2.86 -13.87 15.71
C GLY A 88 4.14 -14.55 16.23
N PRO A 89 5.09 -14.81 15.33
CA PRO A 89 6.43 -15.25 15.69
C PRO A 89 7.08 -14.28 16.65
N ASP A 90 7.75 -14.82 17.64
CA ASP A 90 8.49 -14.05 18.62
C ASP A 90 9.68 -13.34 17.95
N LEU A 91 9.59 -12.02 17.80
CA LEU A 91 10.71 -11.18 17.36
C LEU A 91 11.80 -11.04 18.43
N THR A 92 11.60 -11.58 19.64
CA THR A 92 12.54 -11.49 20.75
C THR A 92 13.88 -12.13 20.41
N GLY A 93 14.96 -11.38 20.65
CA GLY A 93 16.32 -11.85 20.44
C GLY A 93 16.79 -11.85 18.98
N LEU A 94 15.90 -11.58 18.01
CA LEU A 94 16.29 -11.38 16.62
C LEU A 94 16.90 -9.99 16.42
N GLN A 95 17.97 -9.92 15.63
CA GLN A 95 18.63 -8.68 15.20
C GLN A 95 19.17 -8.82 13.77
N GLY A 96 19.46 -7.69 13.13
CA GLY A 96 20.00 -7.61 11.78
C GLY A 96 19.07 -8.25 10.75
N GLU A 97 19.65 -8.87 9.73
CA GLU A 97 18.90 -9.48 8.61
C GLU A 97 17.85 -10.52 9.06
N ALA A 98 18.12 -11.26 10.15
CA ALA A 98 17.16 -12.22 10.68
C ALA A 98 15.92 -11.53 11.28
N PHE A 99 16.13 -10.40 11.97
CA PHE A 99 15.02 -9.56 12.42
C PHE A 99 14.31 -8.94 11.22
N ASP A 100 15.04 -8.34 10.29
CA ASP A 100 14.46 -7.65 9.13
C ASP A 100 13.56 -8.59 8.33
N ARG A 101 14.02 -9.82 8.06
CA ARG A 101 13.24 -10.82 7.33
C ARG A 101 11.97 -11.21 8.07
N ALA A 102 12.05 -11.47 9.37
CA ALA A 102 10.88 -11.83 10.17
C ALA A 102 9.87 -10.68 10.28
N PHE A 103 10.37 -9.47 10.59
CA PHE A 103 9.58 -8.24 10.69
C PHE A 103 8.84 -7.94 9.39
N LEU A 104 9.54 -7.88 8.26
CA LEU A 104 8.93 -7.60 6.95
C LEU A 104 7.90 -8.67 6.58
N SER A 105 8.19 -9.94 6.87
CA SER A 105 7.25 -11.03 6.56
C SER A 105 5.97 -10.96 7.39
N MET A 106 6.08 -10.62 8.68
CA MET A 106 4.94 -10.40 9.56
C MET A 106 4.15 -9.17 9.12
N MET A 107 4.82 -8.05 8.84
CA MET A 107 4.17 -6.80 8.48
C MET A 107 3.47 -6.90 7.11
N VAL A 108 4.01 -7.66 6.14
CA VAL A 108 3.29 -8.00 4.90
C VAL A 108 1.96 -8.70 5.19
N ALA A 109 1.96 -9.71 6.06
CA ALA A 109 0.74 -10.43 6.42
C ALA A 109 -0.25 -9.54 7.20
N HIS A 110 0.26 -8.68 8.08
CA HIS A 110 -0.53 -7.74 8.86
C HIS A 110 -1.24 -6.70 7.95
N HIS A 111 -0.51 -6.17 6.97
CA HIS A 111 -1.03 -5.20 6.01
C HIS A 111 -2.04 -5.82 5.03
N GLN A 112 -1.79 -7.04 4.55
CA GLN A 112 -2.77 -7.79 3.76
C GLN A 112 -4.11 -7.90 4.50
N GLY A 113 -4.06 -8.15 5.81
CA GLY A 113 -5.22 -8.13 6.69
C GLY A 113 -5.97 -6.80 6.71
N ALA A 114 -5.27 -5.68 6.85
CA ALA A 114 -5.91 -4.36 6.85
C ALA A 114 -6.54 -4.01 5.51
N VAL A 115 -5.89 -4.35 4.39
CA VAL A 115 -6.45 -4.19 3.05
C VAL A 115 -7.75 -4.99 2.93
N GLU A 116 -7.77 -6.25 3.37
CA GLU A 116 -8.97 -7.09 3.37
C GLU A 116 -10.09 -6.51 4.24
N MET A 117 -9.78 -6.05 5.45
CA MET A 117 -10.76 -5.42 6.35
C MET A 117 -11.29 -4.07 5.83
N SER A 118 -10.51 -3.35 5.04
CA SER A 118 -10.90 -2.04 4.48
C SER A 118 -11.80 -2.16 3.25
N ARG A 119 -11.73 -3.27 2.50
CA ARG A 119 -12.51 -3.46 1.26
C ARG A 119 -14.03 -3.28 1.43
N PRO A 120 -14.69 -3.81 2.47
CA PRO A 120 -16.12 -3.57 2.69
C PRO A 120 -16.45 -2.08 2.90
N ALA A 121 -15.60 -1.35 3.62
CA ALA A 121 -15.79 0.06 3.95
C ALA A 121 -15.66 1.00 2.73
N LEU A 122 -15.10 0.52 1.61
CA LEU A 122 -15.12 1.25 0.34
C LEU A 122 -16.55 1.49 -0.20
N ASN A 123 -17.54 0.72 0.27
CA ASN A 123 -18.95 0.90 -0.08
C ASN A 123 -19.73 1.66 0.99
N SER A 124 -19.06 2.26 1.98
CA SER A 124 -19.74 3.03 3.02
C SER A 124 -20.45 4.25 2.43
N GLU A 125 -21.61 4.57 3.00
CA GLU A 125 -22.35 5.82 2.75
C GLU A 125 -21.74 6.98 3.57
N ASP A 126 -21.00 6.68 4.64
CA ASP A 126 -20.20 7.66 5.34
C ASP A 126 -18.94 7.99 4.52
N LEU A 127 -18.91 9.21 3.98
CA LEU A 127 -17.83 9.67 3.11
C LEU A 127 -16.47 9.73 3.82
N GLN A 128 -16.46 9.97 5.14
CA GLN A 128 -15.23 10.03 5.92
C GLN A 128 -14.67 8.61 6.10
N VAL A 129 -15.52 7.64 6.46
CA VAL A 129 -15.12 6.24 6.60
C VAL A 129 -14.67 5.65 5.28
N ARG A 130 -15.39 5.92 4.18
CA ARG A 130 -14.95 5.52 2.84
C ARG A 130 -13.60 6.12 2.46
N GLY A 131 -13.39 7.41 2.75
CA GLY A 131 -12.13 8.10 2.49
C GLY A 131 -10.95 7.48 3.23
N TRP A 132 -11.12 7.08 4.49
CA TRP A 132 -10.09 6.36 5.24
C TRP A 132 -9.82 4.97 4.70
N ALA A 133 -10.85 4.22 4.33
CA ALA A 133 -10.68 2.91 3.72
C ALA A 133 -9.89 2.99 2.40
N GLU A 134 -10.17 3.98 1.56
CA GLU A 134 -9.40 4.25 0.33
C GLU A 134 -7.94 4.59 0.64
N ALA A 135 -7.70 5.47 1.61
CA ALA A 135 -6.35 5.87 2.03
C ALA A 135 -5.53 4.68 2.56
N ILE A 136 -6.12 3.87 3.45
CA ILE A 136 -5.48 2.67 4.01
C ILE A 136 -5.12 1.68 2.91
N VAL A 137 -6.07 1.35 2.02
CA VAL A 137 -5.80 0.40 0.92
C VAL A 137 -4.64 0.89 0.06
N MET A 138 -4.68 2.15 -0.36
CA MET A 138 -3.64 2.72 -1.21
C MET A 138 -2.26 2.76 -0.52
N ALA A 139 -2.20 3.15 0.76
CA ALA A 139 -0.93 3.22 1.50
C ALA A 139 -0.36 1.82 1.73
N GLN A 140 -1.17 0.90 2.24
CA GLN A 140 -0.68 -0.41 2.63
C GLN A 140 -0.36 -1.31 1.43
N GLU A 141 -1.04 -1.18 0.29
CA GLU A 141 -0.64 -1.87 -0.95
C GLU A 141 0.75 -1.42 -1.41
N ARG A 142 1.08 -0.12 -1.34
CA ARG A 142 2.44 0.37 -1.65
C ARG A 142 3.48 -0.13 -0.66
N GLU A 143 3.15 -0.15 0.63
CA GLU A 143 4.06 -0.64 1.67
C GLU A 143 4.31 -2.16 1.53
N ILE A 144 3.30 -2.95 1.13
CA ILE A 144 3.46 -4.37 0.81
C ILE A 144 4.44 -4.56 -0.35
N GLU A 145 4.33 -3.75 -1.41
CA GLU A 145 5.29 -3.79 -2.54
C GLU A 145 6.71 -3.48 -2.08
N GLN A 146 6.89 -2.43 -1.28
CA GLN A 146 8.19 -2.05 -0.72
C GLN A 146 8.77 -3.15 0.17
N MET A 147 7.99 -3.71 1.10
CA MET A 147 8.43 -4.81 1.97
C MET A 147 8.80 -6.06 1.17
N THR A 148 8.04 -6.39 0.14
CA THR A 148 8.31 -7.54 -0.74
C THR A 148 9.65 -7.36 -1.47
N ALA A 149 9.95 -6.14 -1.93
CA ALA A 149 11.24 -5.82 -2.54
C ALA A 149 12.40 -5.93 -1.52
N LEU A 150 12.21 -5.45 -0.28
CA LEU A 150 13.20 -5.56 0.79
C LEU A 150 13.45 -7.00 1.23
N LEU A 151 12.47 -7.89 1.07
CA LEU A 151 12.60 -9.32 1.36
C LEU A 151 13.42 -10.08 0.32
N GLU A 152 13.49 -9.65 -0.94
CA GLU A 152 14.23 -10.36 -2.00
C GLU A 152 15.69 -10.66 -1.65
N PRO A 153 16.53 -9.69 -1.23
CA PRO A 153 17.91 -9.96 -0.85
C PRO A 153 18.02 -10.78 0.44
N LEU A 154 16.97 -10.84 1.27
CA LEU A 154 16.92 -11.57 2.53
C LEU A 154 16.46 -13.03 2.37
N GLY A 155 16.32 -13.53 1.14
CA GLY A 155 15.84 -14.88 0.85
C GLY A 155 14.32 -15.00 0.78
N GLY A 156 13.63 -13.89 0.58
CA GLY A 156 12.17 -13.81 0.39
C GLY A 156 11.37 -14.00 1.67
N LEU A 157 10.04 -14.00 1.50
CA LEU A 157 9.05 -14.15 2.56
C LEU A 157 9.36 -15.36 3.45
N ASP A 158 9.43 -15.13 4.75
CA ASP A 158 9.47 -16.17 5.75
C ASP A 158 8.03 -16.58 6.09
N GLU A 159 7.57 -17.70 5.52
CA GLU A 159 6.21 -18.19 5.74
C GLU A 159 5.98 -18.63 7.20
N ALA A 160 7.01 -19.11 7.90
CA ALA A 160 6.90 -19.41 9.32
C ALA A 160 6.68 -18.12 10.13
N ALA A 161 7.23 -17.01 9.65
CA ALA A 161 6.99 -15.70 10.24
C ALA A 161 5.57 -15.14 9.90
N ALA A 162 5.18 -15.24 8.63
CA ALA A 162 3.96 -14.62 8.10
C ALA A 162 2.68 -15.37 8.47
N ALA A 163 2.69 -16.71 8.50
CA ALA A 163 1.48 -17.52 8.62
C ALA A 163 0.67 -17.27 9.91
N PRO A 164 1.29 -17.17 11.10
CA PRO A 164 0.53 -16.91 12.33
C PRO A 164 -0.11 -15.51 12.30
N MET A 165 0.62 -14.50 11.80
CA MET A 165 0.10 -13.14 11.65
C MET A 165 -1.09 -13.11 10.68
N ARG A 166 -1.01 -13.83 9.56
CA ARG A 166 -2.11 -13.94 8.60
C ARG A 166 -3.36 -14.57 9.22
N ALA A 167 -3.20 -15.63 10.02
CA ALA A 167 -4.31 -16.28 10.71
C ALA A 167 -4.97 -15.34 11.73
N GLU A 168 -4.18 -14.54 12.44
CA GLU A 168 -4.69 -13.53 13.37
C GLU A 168 -5.50 -12.44 12.66
N MET A 169 -5.00 -11.92 11.54
CA MET A 169 -5.73 -10.93 10.74
C MET A 169 -7.06 -11.48 10.19
N GLN A 170 -7.07 -12.74 9.76
CA GLN A 170 -8.30 -13.42 9.32
C GLN A 170 -9.33 -13.52 10.46
N ASN A 171 -8.86 -13.79 11.69
CA ASN A 171 -9.74 -13.81 12.85
C ASN A 171 -10.32 -12.42 13.13
N MET A 172 -9.52 -11.34 13.10
CA MET A 172 -10.05 -9.98 13.28
C MET A 172 -11.07 -9.61 12.21
N ALA A 173 -10.78 -9.88 10.94
CA ALA A 173 -11.71 -9.61 9.84
C ALA A 173 -13.04 -10.37 9.97
N GLY A 174 -13.02 -11.58 10.54
CA GLY A 174 -14.23 -12.37 10.79
C GLY A 174 -15.19 -11.74 11.82
N HIS A 175 -14.67 -10.99 12.79
CA HIS A 175 -15.46 -10.38 13.87
C HIS A 175 -16.18 -9.10 13.45
N THR A 176 -15.73 -8.39 12.41
CA THR A 176 -16.34 -7.13 11.97
C THR A 176 -17.54 -7.32 11.04
N GLY A 177 -17.67 -8.48 10.38
CA GLY A 177 -18.63 -8.71 9.29
C GLY A 177 -20.13 -8.76 9.65
N HIS A 178 -20.51 -8.70 10.94
CA HIS A 178 -21.92 -8.81 11.40
C HIS A 178 -22.36 -7.68 12.33
N ALA A 179 -21.59 -6.58 12.39
CA ALA A 179 -21.92 -5.47 13.26
C ALA A 179 -23.19 -4.73 12.80
N ALA A 180 -24.00 -4.26 13.76
CA ALA A 180 -25.19 -3.45 13.47
C ALA A 180 -24.84 -2.09 12.83
N ASN A 181 -23.65 -1.56 13.15
CA ASN A 181 -23.07 -0.40 12.49
C ASN A 181 -21.70 -0.80 11.91
N PRO A 182 -21.62 -1.09 10.60
CA PRO A 182 -20.39 -1.56 9.97
C PRO A 182 -19.29 -0.51 9.97
N ASP A 183 -19.64 0.78 9.83
CA ASP A 183 -18.68 1.89 9.83
C ASP A 183 -18.00 2.03 11.19
N ARG A 184 -18.79 2.03 12.27
CA ARG A 184 -18.26 2.06 13.63
C ARG A 184 -17.40 0.83 13.91
N ALA A 185 -17.83 -0.36 13.52
CA ALA A 185 -17.09 -1.59 13.75
C ALA A 185 -15.75 -1.62 13.00
N PHE A 186 -15.70 -1.08 11.77
CA PHE A 186 -14.46 -0.91 11.03
C PHE A 186 -13.47 0.00 11.78
N VAL A 187 -13.92 1.19 12.21
CA VAL A 187 -13.07 2.15 12.93
C VAL A 187 -12.61 1.59 14.29
N GLU A 188 -13.50 0.93 15.04
CA GLU A 188 -13.17 0.27 16.30
C GLU A 188 -12.14 -0.86 16.12
N ALA A 189 -12.23 -1.63 15.03
CA ALA A 189 -11.29 -2.70 14.73
C ALA A 189 -9.93 -2.19 14.21
N MET A 190 -9.90 -1.06 13.50
CA MET A 190 -8.63 -0.50 13.00
C MET A 190 -7.77 0.10 14.11
N LEU A 191 -8.35 0.51 15.24
CA LEU A 191 -7.55 1.02 16.36
C LEU A 191 -6.56 -0.02 16.95
N PRO A 192 -6.99 -1.22 17.39
CA PRO A 192 -6.05 -2.23 17.88
C PRO A 192 -5.18 -2.81 16.76
N HIS A 193 -5.68 -2.90 15.52
CA HIS A 193 -4.87 -3.29 14.36
C HIS A 193 -3.68 -2.34 14.17
N HIS A 194 -3.95 -1.04 14.09
CA HIS A 194 -2.91 -0.03 13.90
C HIS A 194 -1.92 0.01 15.07
N GLN A 195 -2.40 -0.14 16.31
CA GLN A 195 -1.51 -0.19 17.47
C GLN A 195 -0.51 -1.35 17.36
N SER A 196 -0.95 -2.53 16.92
CA SER A 196 -0.06 -3.69 16.72
C SER A 196 1.04 -3.42 15.70
N ALA A 197 0.70 -2.78 14.57
CA ALA A 197 1.68 -2.38 13.56
C ALA A 197 2.67 -1.33 14.10
N VAL A 198 2.20 -0.33 14.86
CA VAL A 198 3.06 0.67 15.51
C VAL A 198 4.02 -0.01 16.49
N ASP A 199 3.53 -0.92 17.33
CA ASP A 199 4.35 -1.62 18.32
C ASP A 199 5.42 -2.48 17.64
N MET A 200 5.08 -3.21 16.57
CA MET A 200 6.04 -3.98 15.78
C MET A 200 7.07 -3.08 15.09
N ALA A 201 6.64 -1.98 14.47
CA ALA A 201 7.52 -1.07 13.75
C ALA A 201 8.54 -0.39 14.69
N GLN A 202 8.13 -0.06 15.92
CA GLN A 202 9.04 0.49 16.94
C GLN A 202 10.18 -0.47 17.31
N LEU A 203 9.98 -1.80 17.19
CA LEU A 203 11.05 -2.77 17.45
C LEU A 203 12.19 -2.68 16.44
N ALA A 204 11.97 -2.11 15.25
CA ALA A 204 13.02 -1.95 14.25
C ALA A 204 14.13 -1.04 14.75
N GLU A 205 13.79 -0.03 15.56
CA GLU A 205 14.77 0.81 16.25
C GLU A 205 15.62 -0.05 17.21
N GLY A 206 16.91 -0.14 16.91
CA GLY A 206 17.87 -0.92 17.71
C GLY A 206 17.97 -2.40 17.35
N ARG A 207 17.09 -2.94 16.48
CA ARG A 207 17.20 -4.33 15.98
C ARG A 207 17.60 -4.41 14.51
N SER A 208 17.20 -3.43 13.70
CA SER A 208 17.61 -3.35 12.29
C SER A 208 18.88 -2.53 12.12
N GLN A 209 19.69 -2.92 11.12
CA GLN A 209 20.82 -2.12 10.62
C GLN A 209 20.57 -1.64 9.18
N ASN A 210 19.45 -2.01 8.57
CA ASN A 210 19.10 -1.64 7.21
C ASN A 210 18.35 -0.30 7.21
N ALA A 211 18.93 0.71 6.56
CA ALA A 211 18.38 2.06 6.52
C ALA A 211 16.98 2.11 5.88
N ASP A 212 16.70 1.27 4.88
CA ASP A 212 15.40 1.25 4.19
C ASP A 212 14.32 0.60 5.08
N VAL A 213 14.69 -0.41 5.87
CA VAL A 213 13.78 -1.04 6.86
C VAL A 213 13.45 -0.05 7.98
N LEU A 214 14.45 0.68 8.47
CA LEU A 214 14.25 1.72 9.48
C LEU A 214 13.36 2.86 8.99
N ALA A 215 13.59 3.33 7.75
CA ALA A 215 12.77 4.38 7.15
C ALA A 215 11.31 3.92 6.99
N LEU A 216 11.09 2.72 6.46
CA LEU A 216 9.75 2.13 6.34
C LEU A 216 9.06 2.02 7.71
N ALA A 217 9.76 1.54 8.75
CA ALA A 217 9.19 1.41 10.08
C ALA A 217 8.76 2.78 10.67
N GLN A 218 9.58 3.81 10.47
CA GLN A 218 9.26 5.18 10.89
C GLN A 218 8.02 5.74 10.16
N ASP A 219 7.92 5.49 8.85
CA ASP A 219 6.77 5.92 8.04
C ASP A 219 5.47 5.23 8.47
N ILE A 220 5.53 3.93 8.79
CA ILE A 220 4.41 3.16 9.35
C ILE A 220 3.96 3.78 10.69
N VAL A 221 4.90 4.00 11.62
CA VAL A 221 4.58 4.61 12.93
C VAL A 221 3.91 5.96 12.75
N ALA A 222 4.49 6.84 11.94
CA ALA A 222 3.98 8.20 11.75
C ALA A 222 2.58 8.21 11.12
N THR A 223 2.36 7.39 10.10
CA THR A 223 1.08 7.35 9.37
C THR A 223 -0.01 6.73 10.23
N GLN A 224 0.25 5.58 10.85
CA GLN A 224 -0.78 4.87 11.60
C GLN A 224 -1.14 5.58 12.91
N GLN A 225 -0.20 6.25 13.58
CA GLN A 225 -0.53 7.08 14.74
C GLN A 225 -1.48 8.24 14.41
N ARG A 226 -1.32 8.86 13.23
CA ARG A 226 -2.22 9.91 12.76
C ARG A 226 -3.62 9.35 12.47
N GLU A 227 -3.72 8.25 11.76
CA GLU A 227 -5.02 7.60 11.47
C GLU A 227 -5.73 7.18 12.76
N MET A 228 -5.01 6.62 13.73
CA MET A 228 -5.57 6.29 15.05
C MET A 228 -6.12 7.50 15.81
N ALA A 229 -5.50 8.68 15.66
CA ALA A 229 -6.03 9.90 16.28
C ALA A 229 -7.36 10.29 15.63
N GLU A 230 -7.43 10.28 14.30
CA GLU A 230 -8.64 10.54 13.52
C GLU A 230 -9.79 9.56 13.87
N PHE A 231 -9.46 8.27 14.04
CA PHE A 231 -10.42 7.24 14.44
C PHE A 231 -10.98 7.46 15.86
N ARG A 232 -10.12 7.84 16.81
CA ARG A 232 -10.57 8.17 18.17
C ARG A 232 -11.51 9.37 18.18
N ASP A 233 -11.19 10.39 17.40
CA ASP A 233 -12.02 11.59 17.28
C ASP A 233 -13.38 11.29 16.67
N TYR A 234 -13.46 10.36 15.71
CA TYR A 234 -14.73 9.90 15.15
C TYR A 234 -15.58 9.08 16.13
N LEU A 235 -14.96 8.19 16.90
CA LEU A 235 -15.69 7.37 17.88
C LEU A 235 -16.21 8.14 19.09
N ALA A 236 -15.72 9.35 19.32
CA ALA A 236 -16.12 10.23 20.41
C ALA A 236 -17.34 11.12 20.10
N GLN A 237 -17.81 11.12 18.85
CA GLN A 237 -19.00 11.86 18.39
C GLN A 237 -20.29 11.08 18.67
#